data_AF-A0A0G0ZX18-F1
#
_entry.id   AF-A0A0G0ZX18-F1
#
_cell.length_a   1.000
_cell.length_b   1.000
_cell.length_c   1.000
_cell.angle_alpha   90.00
_cell.angle_beta   90.00
_cell.angle_gamma   90.00
#
_symmetry.space_group_name_H-M   'P 1'
#
loop_
_entity.id
_entity.type
_entity.pdbx_description
1 polymer ?
#
loop_
_entity_poly.entity_id
_entity_poly.type
_entity_poly.pdbx_seq_one_letter_code
_entity_poly.pdbx_strand_id
1 'polypeptide(L)'
;MVKKVYLPVLLVILYLSIVYIKNKPLFPTQYDSDCPYYVDKLGRFYKRWENSFFFTVDFGPNFTWHHEKDVDIKNFSIIRKTADKKCVAYDGKYLFYEIYKIEDTDPESWEYIYNGYSKDKNTVYLISTPFYDADPKTFEVLKPERCYPINKYAKDKNYVYYEHQKVENADPSTFEVYCENMNFYGRDNDNIYKSGQVYEP
;
A
#
# COMPACT_ATOMS: atom_id res chain seq x y z
N MET A 1 52.04 37.79 14.24
CA MET A 1 51.58 36.81 13.23
C MET A 1 50.56 35.88 13.86
N VAL A 2 49.41 35.80 13.20
CA VAL A 2 48.13 35.10 13.44
C VAL A 2 48.12 34.05 14.57
N LYS A 3 47.60 34.42 15.74
CA LYS A 3 46.96 33.51 16.70
C LYS A 3 45.57 34.07 17.00
N LYS A 4 44.56 33.18 17.04
CA LYS A 4 43.11 33.46 17.00
C LYS A 4 42.68 33.67 15.54
N VAL A 5 41.91 32.78 14.91
CA VAL A 5 40.53 32.44 15.26
C VAL A 5 40.25 31.00 14.79
N TYR A 6 40.33 30.02 15.68
CA TYR A 6 39.84 28.65 15.38
C TYR A 6 38.96 28.08 16.51
N LEU A 7 39.01 28.66 17.71
CA LEU A 7 38.25 28.20 18.86
C LEU A 7 36.71 28.38 18.73
N PRO A 8 36.16 29.48 18.18
CA PRO A 8 34.69 29.62 18.08
C PRO A 8 34.10 28.71 17.01
N VAL A 9 34.82 28.44 15.91
CA VAL A 9 34.36 27.53 14.85
C VAL A 9 34.34 26.08 15.36
N LEU A 10 35.37 25.66 16.11
CA LEU A 10 35.41 24.31 16.69
C LEU A 10 34.29 24.10 17.72
N LEU A 11 33.98 25.10 18.55
CA LEU A 11 32.89 25.06 19.52
C LEU A 11 31.50 25.07 18.87
N VAL A 12 31.32 25.81 17.77
CA VAL A 12 30.08 25.80 16.97
C VAL A 12 29.92 24.46 16.26
N ILE A 13 30.99 23.89 15.69
CA ILE A 13 30.96 22.54 15.09
C ILE A 13 30.68 21.47 16.15
N LEU A 14 31.29 21.55 17.34
CA LEU A 14 30.98 20.64 18.46
C LEU A 14 29.53 20.80 18.94
N TYR A 15 29.03 22.02 19.06
CA TYR A 15 27.66 22.29 19.48
C TYR A 15 26.64 21.78 18.43
N LEU A 16 26.86 22.07 17.15
CA LEU A 16 26.04 21.57 16.04
C LEU A 16 26.11 20.04 15.94
N SER A 17 27.27 19.43 16.14
CA SER A 17 27.39 17.96 16.13
C SER A 17 26.78 17.30 17.38
N ILE A 18 26.83 17.92 18.56
CA ILE A 18 26.12 17.45 19.76
C ILE A 18 24.60 17.61 19.60
N VAL A 19 24.12 18.71 19.01
CA VAL A 19 22.71 18.91 18.68
C VAL A 19 22.26 17.92 17.60
N TYR A 20 23.09 17.67 16.57
CA TYR A 20 22.85 16.66 15.55
C TYR A 20 22.85 15.23 16.10
N ILE A 21 23.71 14.92 17.09
CA ILE A 21 23.74 13.61 17.77
C ILE A 21 22.58 13.46 18.75
N LYS A 22 22.13 14.54 19.42
CA LYS A 22 20.95 14.53 20.31
C LYS A 22 19.61 14.56 19.57
N ASN A 23 19.58 15.13 18.35
CA ASN A 23 18.40 15.18 17.47
C ASN A 23 18.49 14.19 16.29
N LYS A 24 19.41 13.22 16.33
CA LYS A 24 19.41 12.12 15.36
C LYS A 24 18.09 11.37 15.53
N PRO A 25 17.26 11.23 14.49
CA PRO A 25 16.15 10.31 14.57
C PRO A 25 16.76 8.92 14.80
N LEU A 26 16.37 8.28 15.90
CA LEU A 26 16.67 6.90 16.21
C LEU A 26 15.97 6.01 15.17
N PHE A 27 16.49 5.93 13.94
CA PHE A 27 15.97 5.02 12.93
C PHE A 27 16.37 3.57 13.24
N PRO A 28 15.60 2.57 12.78
CA PRO A 28 15.42 1.34 13.53
C PRO A 28 16.39 0.20 13.31
N THR A 29 16.35 -0.73 14.27
CA THR A 29 17.19 -1.93 14.41
C THR A 29 16.50 -3.24 13.98
N GLN A 30 15.55 -3.21 13.04
CA GLN A 30 15.16 -4.42 12.31
C GLN A 30 14.79 -4.03 10.88
N TYR A 31 15.77 -4.13 10.00
CA TYR A 31 15.59 -4.05 8.56
C TYR A 31 15.10 -5.40 8.07
N ASP A 32 14.08 -5.39 7.24
CA ASP A 32 13.65 -6.60 6.59
C ASP A 32 13.73 -6.41 5.07
N SER A 33 14.66 -7.10 4.41
CA SER A 33 15.04 -6.79 3.02
C SER A 33 13.91 -6.89 2.01
N ASP A 34 12.91 -7.72 2.29
CA ASP A 34 11.75 -7.91 1.41
C ASP A 34 10.60 -6.93 1.72
N CYS A 35 10.70 -6.18 2.83
CA CYS A 35 9.72 -5.18 3.24
C CYS A 35 10.40 -3.83 3.40
N PRO A 36 10.11 -2.82 2.57
CA PRO A 36 10.76 -1.51 2.69
C PRO A 36 10.30 -0.71 3.93
N TYR A 37 9.71 -1.37 4.92
CA TYR A 37 9.28 -0.80 6.19
C TYR A 37 10.37 -0.93 7.24
N TYR A 38 10.62 0.16 7.95
CA TYR A 38 11.46 0.19 9.14
C TYR A 38 10.56 0.55 10.32
N VAL A 39 10.76 -0.02 11.50
CA VAL A 39 9.96 0.27 12.70
C VAL A 39 10.86 0.67 13.87
N ASP A 40 10.85 1.93 14.31
CA ASP A 40 11.79 2.37 15.35
C ASP A 40 11.52 1.78 16.74
N LYS A 41 12.40 2.10 17.70
CA LYS A 41 12.20 1.70 19.11
C LYS A 41 10.91 2.27 19.71
N LEU A 42 10.30 3.24 19.04
CA LEU A 42 9.03 3.87 19.40
C LEU A 42 7.88 3.38 18.48
N GLY A 43 8.08 2.29 17.72
CA GLY A 43 7.09 1.65 16.83
C GLY A 43 6.62 2.49 15.64
N ARG A 44 7.34 3.56 15.27
CA ARG A 44 7.03 4.39 14.10
C ARG A 44 7.52 3.70 12.84
N PHE A 45 6.65 3.62 11.82
CA PHE A 45 7.01 2.99 10.56
C PHE A 45 7.60 3.99 9.56
N TYR A 46 8.51 3.50 8.72
CA TYR A 46 9.14 4.27 7.65
C TYR A 46 9.17 3.45 6.38
N LYS A 47 8.74 4.00 5.24
CA LYS A 47 8.92 3.37 3.92
C LYS A 47 10.13 3.99 3.21
N ARG A 48 10.97 3.20 2.53
CA ARG A 48 11.99 3.71 1.59
C ARG A 48 11.47 3.58 0.15
N TRP A 49 11.27 4.70 -0.55
CA TRP A 49 10.98 4.74 -1.99
C TRP A 49 11.87 5.82 -2.63
N GLU A 50 12.68 5.46 -3.64
CA GLU A 50 13.51 6.41 -4.44
C GLU A 50 14.21 7.53 -3.64
N ASN A 51 14.97 7.18 -2.60
CA ASN A 51 15.67 8.14 -1.70
C ASN A 51 14.76 9.06 -0.84
N SER A 52 13.46 8.78 -0.73
CA SER A 52 12.54 9.52 0.15
C SER A 52 12.17 8.73 1.41
N PHE A 53 12.02 9.46 2.52
CA PHE A 53 11.66 8.96 3.86
C PHE A 53 10.22 9.37 4.20
N PHE A 54 9.36 8.41 4.51
CA PHE A 54 8.05 8.66 5.10
C PHE A 54 8.15 8.44 6.61
N PHE A 55 7.69 9.38 7.43
CA PHE A 55 7.61 9.22 8.87
C PHE A 55 6.28 9.79 9.37
N THR A 56 5.74 9.19 10.42
CA THR A 56 4.68 9.82 11.22
C THR A 56 5.30 10.43 12.48
N VAL A 57 4.54 11.34 13.11
CA VAL A 57 4.83 12.32 14.19
C VAL A 57 5.61 13.58 13.78
N ASP A 58 4.85 14.70 13.72
CA ASP A 58 5.22 16.11 13.46
C ASP A 58 6.62 16.53 13.98
N PHE A 59 7.35 17.50 13.37
CA PHE A 59 6.97 18.90 13.08
C PHE A 59 7.66 19.45 11.78
N GLY A 60 6.99 20.38 11.07
CA GLY A 60 7.24 20.91 9.69
C GLY A 60 8.56 21.65 9.39
N PRO A 61 8.63 22.62 8.44
CA PRO A 61 7.69 23.01 7.38
C PRO A 61 8.23 22.70 5.97
N ASN A 62 7.36 22.15 5.12
CA ASN A 62 7.54 21.90 3.67
C ASN A 62 8.10 20.54 3.25
N PHE A 63 7.39 19.50 3.68
CA PHE A 63 6.84 18.43 2.83
C PHE A 63 5.42 18.15 3.35
N THR A 64 4.47 17.69 2.54
CA THR A 64 3.10 17.41 3.02
C THR A 64 3.00 15.94 3.42
N TRP A 65 2.66 15.74 4.69
CA TRP A 65 2.68 14.49 5.41
C TRP A 65 1.28 13.91 5.50
N HIS A 66 1.13 12.60 5.28
CA HIS A 66 -0.12 11.90 5.58
C HIS A 66 0.00 11.25 6.96
N HIS A 67 -1.03 11.47 7.76
CA HIS A 67 -1.06 11.20 9.17
C HIS A 67 -2.24 10.27 9.44
N GLU A 68 -2.01 9.21 10.21
CA GLU A 68 -3.08 8.46 10.87
C GLU A 68 -2.97 8.68 12.38
N LYS A 69 -4.03 9.22 12.98
CA LYS A 69 -4.11 9.42 14.45
C LYS A 69 -4.37 8.04 15.06
N ASP A 70 -3.98 7.86 16.32
CA ASP A 70 -4.46 6.73 17.13
C ASP A 70 -4.00 5.32 16.71
N VAL A 71 -2.81 5.19 16.12
CA VAL A 71 -2.17 3.89 15.86
C VAL A 71 -1.69 3.26 17.18
N ASP A 72 -1.99 1.98 17.42
CA ASP A 72 -1.49 1.25 18.59
C ASP A 72 -0.05 0.74 18.36
N ILE A 73 0.88 1.63 18.67
CA ILE A 73 2.32 1.43 18.56
C ILE A 73 2.82 0.17 19.29
N LYS A 74 2.19 -0.22 20.41
CA LYS A 74 2.71 -1.31 21.26
C LYS A 74 2.47 -2.68 20.65
N ASN A 75 1.40 -2.83 19.87
CA ASN A 75 0.99 -4.09 19.26
C ASN A 75 1.36 -4.17 17.77
N PHE A 76 2.21 -3.26 17.30
CA PHE A 76 2.62 -3.20 15.90
C PHE A 76 3.45 -4.39 15.44
N SER A 77 3.09 -4.96 14.29
CA SER A 77 3.76 -6.09 13.66
C SER A 77 3.71 -6.01 12.13
N ILE A 78 4.74 -6.55 11.46
CA ILE A 78 4.77 -6.68 10.01
C ILE A 78 4.24 -8.06 9.61
N ILE A 79 3.19 -8.07 8.82
CA ILE A 79 2.57 -9.25 8.22
C ILE A 79 3.06 -9.41 6.78
N ARG A 80 3.79 -10.50 6.53
CA ARG A 80 4.28 -10.90 5.20
C ARG A 80 3.41 -12.01 4.63
N LYS A 81 2.24 -11.66 4.12
CA LYS A 81 1.24 -12.66 3.64
C LYS A 81 0.72 -12.43 2.23
N THR A 82 1.19 -11.42 1.51
CA THR A 82 0.63 -11.10 0.19
C THR A 82 1.24 -11.97 -0.92
N ALA A 83 0.42 -12.33 -1.91
CA ALA A 83 0.84 -13.16 -3.04
C ALA A 83 1.92 -12.51 -3.92
N ASP A 84 2.02 -11.19 -3.90
CA ASP A 84 3.00 -10.38 -4.64
C ASP A 84 4.15 -9.88 -3.75
N LYS A 85 4.35 -10.51 -2.58
CA LYS A 85 5.45 -10.23 -1.63
C LYS A 85 5.49 -8.78 -1.11
N LYS A 86 4.33 -8.13 -1.06
CA LYS A 86 4.08 -6.83 -0.43
C LYS A 86 3.90 -6.90 1.08
N CYS A 87 4.26 -5.77 1.68
CA CYS A 87 4.18 -5.41 3.08
C CYS A 87 2.80 -5.08 3.63
N VAL A 88 2.23 -5.88 4.53
CA VAL A 88 1.08 -5.46 5.34
C VAL A 88 1.58 -5.26 6.76
N ALA A 89 1.12 -4.22 7.45
CA ALA A 89 1.35 -4.06 8.88
C ALA A 89 0.04 -4.14 9.65
N TYR A 90 0.14 -4.45 10.94
CA TYR A 90 -0.99 -4.55 11.85
C TYR A 90 -0.60 -3.92 13.18
N ASP A 91 -1.40 -3.00 13.69
CA ASP A 91 -1.14 -2.31 14.96
C ASP A 91 -1.88 -2.94 16.15
N GLY A 92 -2.61 -4.04 15.97
CA GLY A 92 -3.49 -4.58 17.00
C GLY A 92 -4.97 -4.19 16.84
N LYS A 93 -5.28 -3.27 15.92
CA LYS A 93 -6.64 -2.85 15.60
C LYS A 93 -6.90 -2.74 14.09
N TYR A 94 -5.98 -2.12 13.37
CA TYR A 94 -6.09 -1.83 11.94
C TYR A 94 -4.97 -2.49 11.14
N LEU A 95 -5.31 -2.85 9.90
CA LEU A 95 -4.33 -3.25 8.90
C LEU A 95 -3.87 -2.04 8.09
N PHE A 96 -2.60 -2.06 7.72
CA PHE A 96 -1.97 -1.03 6.90
C PHE A 96 -1.33 -1.68 5.69
N TYR A 97 -1.81 -1.33 4.50
CA TYR A 97 -1.20 -1.74 3.24
C TYR A 97 -0.51 -0.54 2.61
N GLU A 98 0.80 -0.65 2.40
CA GLU A 98 1.64 0.50 2.06
C GLU A 98 1.57 1.62 3.11
N ILE A 99 1.03 2.77 2.73
CA ILE A 99 0.82 3.91 3.64
C ILE A 99 -0.66 4.09 4.00
N TYR A 100 -1.51 3.16 3.56
CA TYR A 100 -2.95 3.28 3.67
C TYR A 100 -3.46 2.42 4.82
N LYS A 101 -4.17 3.05 5.75
CA LYS A 101 -4.98 2.35 6.76
C LYS A 101 -6.22 1.77 6.07
N ILE A 102 -6.47 0.48 6.28
CA ILE A 102 -7.67 -0.20 5.80
C ILE A 102 -8.73 -0.07 6.89
N GLU A 103 -9.71 0.80 6.65
CA GLU A 103 -10.82 1.05 7.57
C GLU A 103 -11.82 -0.11 7.56
N ASP A 104 -12.59 -0.23 8.64
CA ASP A 104 -13.71 -1.17 8.78
C ASP A 104 -13.37 -2.62 8.43
N THR A 105 -12.12 -3.02 8.66
CA THR A 105 -11.63 -4.37 8.38
C THR A 105 -11.79 -5.30 9.58
N ASP A 106 -12.00 -6.58 9.30
CA ASP A 106 -11.82 -7.68 10.24
C ASP A 106 -10.42 -8.30 10.03
N PRO A 107 -9.40 -7.94 10.84
CA PRO A 107 -8.02 -8.38 10.61
C PRO A 107 -7.81 -9.89 10.76
N GLU A 108 -8.70 -10.57 11.50
CA GLU A 108 -8.60 -12.02 11.74
C GLU A 108 -8.95 -12.82 10.49
N SER A 109 -9.95 -12.35 9.73
CA SER A 109 -10.40 -12.97 8.48
C SER A 109 -9.84 -12.31 7.22
N TRP A 110 -9.05 -11.24 7.37
CA TRP A 110 -8.47 -10.54 6.24
C TRP A 110 -7.42 -11.38 5.51
N GLU A 111 -7.52 -11.37 4.19
CA GLU A 111 -6.55 -11.97 3.29
C GLU A 111 -6.26 -11.07 2.09
N TYR A 112 -5.01 -11.12 1.64
CA TYR A 112 -4.59 -10.47 0.42
C TYR A 112 -4.87 -11.37 -0.78
N ILE A 113 -5.45 -10.81 -1.84
CA ILE A 113 -5.75 -11.54 -3.07
C ILE A 113 -4.63 -11.31 -4.08
N TYR A 114 -4.56 -10.11 -4.67
CA TYR A 114 -3.60 -9.75 -5.72
C TYR A 114 -3.72 -8.27 -6.10
N ASN A 115 -2.64 -7.62 -6.54
CA ASN A 115 -2.63 -6.26 -7.10
C ASN A 115 -3.40 -5.21 -6.26
N GLY A 116 -3.21 -5.24 -4.94
CA GLY A 116 -3.89 -4.34 -4.01
C GLY A 116 -5.31 -4.78 -3.63
N TYR A 117 -5.89 -5.76 -4.32
CA TYR A 117 -7.14 -6.36 -3.86
C TYR A 117 -6.89 -7.23 -2.63
N SER A 118 -7.76 -7.05 -1.65
CA SER A 118 -7.84 -7.86 -0.45
C SER A 118 -9.29 -8.01 -0.04
N LYS A 119 -9.57 -8.90 0.91
CA LYS A 119 -10.91 -9.04 1.46
C LYS A 119 -10.84 -9.55 2.88
N ASP A 120 -11.89 -9.30 3.63
CA ASP A 120 -12.20 -10.07 4.82
C ASP A 120 -13.55 -10.79 4.62
N LYS A 121 -14.10 -11.38 5.69
CA LYS A 121 -15.36 -12.13 5.60
C LYS A 121 -16.57 -11.27 5.20
N ASN A 122 -16.49 -9.94 5.32
CA ASN A 122 -17.59 -9.00 5.12
C ASN A 122 -17.39 -8.07 3.91
N THR A 123 -16.14 -7.70 3.59
CA THR A 123 -15.85 -6.61 2.66
C THR A 123 -14.67 -6.95 1.75
N VAL A 124 -14.76 -6.52 0.49
CA VAL A 124 -13.62 -6.50 -0.44
C VAL A 124 -12.99 -5.11 -0.43
N TYR A 125 -11.68 -5.02 -0.57
CA TYR A 125 -10.94 -3.76 -0.58
C TYR A 125 -10.02 -3.69 -1.79
N LEU A 126 -9.90 -2.49 -2.37
CA LEU A 126 -8.79 -2.14 -3.26
C LEU A 126 -7.89 -1.15 -2.52
N ILE A 127 -6.68 -1.61 -2.16
CA ILE A 127 -5.68 -0.92 -1.34
C ILE A 127 -6.20 -0.64 0.07
N SER A 128 -7.08 0.34 0.23
CA SER A 128 -7.77 0.68 1.47
C SER A 128 -9.23 1.07 1.26
N THR A 129 -9.68 1.12 0.00
CA THR A 129 -11.04 1.54 -0.35
C THR A 129 -11.97 0.32 -0.31
N PRO A 130 -12.99 0.29 0.55
CA PRO A 130 -13.95 -0.79 0.61
C PRO A 130 -14.91 -0.80 -0.60
N PHE A 131 -15.24 -1.99 -1.10
CA PHE A 131 -16.29 -2.28 -2.08
C PHE A 131 -17.45 -2.96 -1.37
N TYR A 132 -18.36 -2.17 -0.83
CA TYR A 132 -19.50 -2.72 -0.09
C TYR A 132 -20.49 -3.50 -0.95
N ASP A 133 -20.50 -3.27 -2.27
CA ASP A 133 -21.38 -3.97 -3.21
C ASP A 133 -20.81 -5.31 -3.70
N ALA A 134 -19.54 -5.58 -3.46
CA ALA A 134 -18.90 -6.83 -3.89
C ALA A 134 -19.22 -7.96 -2.92
N ASP A 135 -19.45 -9.18 -3.43
CA ASP A 135 -19.62 -10.38 -2.62
C ASP A 135 -18.24 -10.98 -2.29
N PRO A 136 -17.72 -10.81 -1.04
CA PRO A 136 -16.38 -11.27 -0.70
C PRO A 136 -16.22 -12.79 -0.81
N LYS A 137 -17.30 -13.55 -0.66
CA LYS A 137 -17.25 -15.02 -0.70
C LYS A 137 -16.95 -15.52 -2.11
N THR A 138 -17.45 -14.82 -3.13
CA THR A 138 -17.26 -15.19 -4.54
C THR A 138 -16.30 -14.29 -5.29
N PHE A 139 -15.75 -13.26 -4.64
CA PHE A 139 -14.85 -12.32 -5.29
C PHE A 139 -13.53 -12.98 -5.71
N GLU A 140 -13.17 -12.79 -6.98
CA GLU A 140 -11.91 -13.21 -7.58
C GLU A 140 -11.29 -12.10 -8.42
N VAL A 141 -9.97 -12.00 -8.37
CA VAL A 141 -9.20 -11.15 -9.28
C VAL A 141 -8.82 -11.99 -10.50
N LEU A 142 -9.17 -11.50 -11.68
CA LEU A 142 -8.90 -12.19 -12.94
C LEU A 142 -7.42 -12.01 -13.32
N LYS A 143 -6.71 -13.10 -13.58
CA LYS A 143 -5.26 -13.10 -13.83
C LYS A 143 -4.95 -13.69 -15.20
N PRO A 144 -4.62 -12.87 -16.23
CA PRO A 144 -4.22 -13.41 -17.52
C PRO A 144 -2.84 -14.06 -17.41
N GLU A 145 -2.68 -15.29 -17.90
CA GLU A 145 -1.45 -16.08 -17.74
C GLU A 145 -0.19 -15.43 -18.34
N ARG A 146 -0.35 -14.57 -19.36
CA ARG A 146 0.76 -14.13 -20.22
C ARG A 146 1.04 -12.63 -20.20
N CYS A 147 0.44 -11.87 -19.28
CA CYS A 147 0.61 -10.42 -19.29
C CYS A 147 1.00 -9.79 -17.96
N TYR A 148 1.98 -8.90 -18.06
CA TYR A 148 2.61 -8.14 -16.98
C TYR A 148 2.57 -6.64 -17.34
N PRO A 149 2.41 -5.70 -16.38
CA PRO A 149 2.41 -5.95 -14.94
C PRO A 149 1.05 -5.93 -14.22
N ILE A 150 -0.04 -5.40 -14.80
CA ILE A 150 -1.21 -5.08 -13.95
C ILE A 150 -2.53 -5.31 -14.70
N ASN A 151 -3.18 -6.45 -14.45
CA ASN A 151 -4.61 -6.56 -14.68
C ASN A 151 -5.38 -5.93 -13.50
N LYS A 152 -6.44 -5.22 -13.83
CA LYS A 152 -7.33 -4.51 -12.89
C LYS A 152 -8.75 -5.07 -12.89
N TYR A 153 -9.04 -6.06 -13.73
CA TYR A 153 -10.33 -6.73 -13.73
C TYR A 153 -10.47 -7.73 -12.58
N ALA A 154 -11.64 -7.72 -11.96
CA ALA A 154 -12.08 -8.67 -10.95
C ALA A 154 -13.56 -8.99 -11.19
N LYS A 155 -14.08 -10.04 -10.57
CA LYS A 155 -15.50 -10.35 -10.60
C LYS A 155 -15.95 -11.02 -9.32
N ASP A 156 -17.24 -10.98 -9.08
CA ASP A 156 -17.92 -11.89 -8.17
C ASP A 156 -19.08 -12.58 -8.90
N LYS A 157 -19.96 -13.27 -8.18
CA LYS A 157 -21.09 -13.98 -8.79
C LYS A 157 -22.14 -13.05 -9.45
N ASN A 158 -22.16 -11.76 -9.10
CA ASN A 158 -23.18 -10.80 -9.50
C ASN A 158 -22.65 -9.79 -10.52
N TYR A 159 -21.38 -9.38 -10.42
CA TYR A 159 -20.83 -8.27 -11.18
C TYR A 159 -19.38 -8.51 -11.63
N VAL A 160 -19.02 -7.83 -12.71
CA VAL A 160 -17.63 -7.63 -13.14
C VAL A 160 -17.19 -6.24 -12.73
N TYR A 161 -15.93 -6.11 -12.35
CA TYR A 161 -15.30 -4.87 -11.91
C TYR A 161 -14.06 -4.58 -12.72
N TYR A 162 -13.84 -3.29 -13.00
CA TYR A 162 -12.54 -2.76 -13.39
C TYR A 162 -12.10 -1.76 -12.33
N GLU A 163 -10.99 -2.06 -11.65
CA GLU A 163 -10.64 -1.40 -10.38
C GLU A 163 -11.81 -1.47 -9.38
N HIS A 164 -12.42 -0.33 -9.07
CA HIS A 164 -13.51 -0.19 -8.12
C HIS A 164 -14.87 0.07 -8.74
N GLN A 165 -14.93 0.05 -10.06
CA GLN A 165 -16.14 0.39 -10.80
C GLN A 165 -16.75 -0.88 -11.38
N LYS A 166 -18.07 -1.00 -11.28
CA LYS A 166 -18.83 -2.03 -11.98
C LYS A 166 -18.68 -1.80 -13.49
N VAL A 167 -18.43 -2.87 -14.22
CA VAL A 167 -18.43 -2.86 -15.68
C VAL A 167 -19.87 -3.01 -16.12
N GLU A 168 -20.42 -1.95 -16.70
CA GLU A 168 -21.82 -1.92 -17.14
C GLU A 168 -22.09 -2.98 -18.22
N ASN A 169 -23.21 -3.68 -18.09
CA ASN A 169 -23.70 -4.73 -18.98
C ASN A 169 -22.80 -5.98 -19.13
N ALA A 170 -21.73 -6.11 -18.33
CA ALA A 170 -20.88 -7.30 -18.36
C ALA A 170 -21.53 -8.50 -17.68
N ASP A 171 -21.44 -9.67 -18.32
CA ASP A 171 -21.89 -10.94 -17.75
C ASP A 171 -20.75 -11.63 -16.94
N PRO A 172 -20.79 -11.62 -15.59
CA PRO A 172 -19.75 -12.22 -14.77
C PRO A 172 -19.60 -13.73 -14.97
N SER A 173 -20.66 -14.42 -15.40
CA SER A 173 -20.65 -15.88 -15.54
C SER A 173 -19.77 -16.34 -16.72
N THR A 174 -19.65 -15.50 -17.75
CA THR A 174 -18.89 -15.78 -18.98
C THR A 174 -17.67 -14.87 -19.12
N PHE A 175 -17.51 -13.86 -18.24
CA PHE A 175 -16.41 -12.91 -18.32
C PHE A 175 -15.04 -13.56 -18.14
N GLU A 176 -14.15 -13.28 -19.08
CA GLU A 176 -12.74 -13.65 -19.05
C GLU A 176 -11.86 -12.49 -19.48
N VAL A 177 -10.57 -12.61 -19.17
CA VAL A 177 -9.57 -11.57 -19.48
C VAL A 177 -8.51 -12.13 -20.38
N TYR A 178 -8.12 -11.32 -21.37
CA TYR A 178 -7.05 -11.64 -22.28
C TYR A 178 -6.22 -10.40 -22.56
N CYS A 179 -5.15 -10.62 -23.31
CA CYS A 179 -4.17 -9.59 -23.57
C CYS A 179 -3.70 -9.69 -25.01
N GLU A 180 -3.62 -8.53 -25.66
CA GLU A 180 -3.24 -8.42 -27.06
C GLU A 180 -2.43 -7.14 -27.25
N ASN A 181 -1.24 -7.24 -27.87
CA ASN A 181 -0.35 -6.11 -28.10
C ASN A 181 -0.08 -5.25 -26.85
N MET A 182 0.16 -5.90 -25.71
CA MET A 182 0.35 -5.27 -24.38
C MET A 182 -0.87 -4.50 -23.84
N ASN A 183 -2.04 -4.63 -24.46
CA ASN A 183 -3.30 -4.11 -23.94
C ASN A 183 -4.06 -5.21 -23.19
N PHE A 184 -4.79 -4.80 -22.15
CA PHE A 184 -5.65 -5.69 -21.36
C PHE A 184 -7.10 -5.51 -21.78
N TYR A 185 -7.75 -6.64 -22.08
CA TYR A 185 -9.15 -6.68 -22.46
C TYR A 185 -9.90 -7.65 -21.56
N GLY A 186 -11.13 -7.27 -21.26
CA GLY A 186 -12.15 -8.20 -20.80
C GLY A 186 -13.03 -8.60 -21.97
N ARG A 187 -13.65 -9.75 -21.90
CA ARG A 187 -14.75 -10.10 -22.80
C ARG A 187 -15.74 -10.99 -22.09
N ASP A 188 -16.99 -10.87 -22.47
CA ASP A 188 -18.01 -11.88 -22.23
C ASP A 188 -18.48 -12.43 -23.59
N ASN A 189 -19.63 -13.11 -23.63
CA ASN A 189 -20.18 -13.66 -24.86
C ASN A 189 -20.67 -12.59 -25.85
N ASP A 190 -20.98 -11.39 -25.38
CA ASP A 190 -21.66 -10.35 -26.16
C ASP A 190 -20.73 -9.20 -26.54
N ASN A 191 -19.77 -8.86 -25.67
CA ASN A 191 -18.96 -7.65 -25.77
C ASN A 191 -17.49 -7.90 -25.44
N ILE A 192 -16.64 -7.05 -26.01
CA ILE A 192 -15.25 -6.88 -25.61
C ILE A 192 -15.17 -5.57 -24.81
N TYR A 193 -14.31 -5.54 -23.79
CA TYR A 193 -14.17 -4.40 -22.88
C TYR A 193 -12.72 -3.96 -22.77
N LYS A 194 -12.49 -2.64 -22.80
CA LYS A 194 -11.21 -2.01 -22.50
C LYS A 194 -11.39 -1.04 -21.35
N SER A 195 -10.60 -1.21 -20.29
CA SER A 195 -10.67 -0.38 -19.08
C SER A 195 -12.09 -0.26 -18.47
N GLY A 196 -12.85 -1.36 -18.49
CA GLY A 196 -14.21 -1.42 -17.94
C GLY A 196 -15.29 -0.79 -18.83
N GLN A 197 -14.99 -0.47 -20.09
CA GLN A 197 -15.94 0.08 -21.06
C GLN A 197 -16.04 -0.83 -22.28
N VAL A 198 -17.23 -0.95 -22.88
CA VAL A 198 -17.41 -1.67 -24.14
C VAL A 198 -16.45 -1.10 -25.19
N TYR A 199 -15.75 -1.98 -25.88
CA TYR A 199 -14.72 -1.67 -26.85
C TYR A 199 -15.14 -2.15 -28.23
N GLU A 200 -15.33 -1.20 -29.13
CA GLU A 200 -15.54 -1.43 -30.55
C GLU A 200 -14.24 -1.08 -31.30
N PRO A 201 -13.58 -2.06 -31.97
CA PRO A 201 -12.30 -1.86 -32.64
C PRO A 201 -12.39 -1.04 -33.94
#